data_AF-F4C2M7-F1
#
_entry.id   AF-F4C2M7-F1
#
_cell.length_a   1.000
_cell.length_b   1.000
_cell.length_c   1.000
_cell.angle_alpha   90.00
_cell.angle_beta   90.00
_cell.angle_gamma   90.00
#
_symmetry.space_group_name_H-M   'P 1'
#
loop_
_entity.id
_entity.type
_entity.pdbx_description
1 polymer ?
#
loop_
_entity_poly.entity_id
_entity_poly.type
_entity_poly.pdbx_seq_one_letter_code
_entity_poly.pdbx_strand_id
1 'polypeptide(L)' 'MGTREYLLEKAKNEGITLGVKKAEKLLEKEREKAKAEKLKSALEFKKMGVPIADIAKGLELPVEEVKKLK' A
#
# COMPACT_ATOMS: atom_id res chain seq x y z
N MET A 1 26.02 -32.96 -5.33
CA MET A 1 24.64 -32.65 -5.72
C MET A 1 24.30 -33.43 -6.98
N GLY A 2 23.41 -34.41 -6.85
CA GLY A 2 22.84 -35.12 -7.98
C GLY A 2 21.77 -34.28 -8.69
N THR A 3 21.46 -34.63 -9.93
CA THR A 3 20.44 -33.98 -10.76
C THR A 3 19.07 -33.89 -10.08
N ARG A 4 18.70 -34.90 -9.28
CA ARG A 4 17.45 -34.90 -8.50
C ARG A 4 17.44 -33.84 -7.38
N GLU A 5 18.55 -33.68 -6.68
CA GLU A 5 18.68 -32.70 -5.60
C GLU A 5 18.66 -31.27 -6.17
N TYR A 6 19.35 -31.05 -7.30
CA TYR A 6 19.34 -29.79 -8.02
C TYR A 6 17.93 -29.38 -8.49
N LEU A 7 17.16 -30.34 -9.04
CA LEU A 7 15.78 -30.07 -9.48
C LEU A 7 14.85 -29.75 -8.29
N LEU A 8 15.02 -30.41 -7.14
CA LEU A 8 14.24 -30.11 -5.93
C LEU A 8 14.54 -28.71 -5.39
N GLU A 9 15.82 -28.32 -5.35
CA GLU A 9 16.25 -27.02 -4.83
C GLU A 9 15.76 -25.88 -5.74
N LYS A 10 15.84 -26.06 -7.06
CA LYS A 10 15.33 -25.11 -8.04
C LYS A 10 13.82 -24.90 -7.90
N ALA A 11 13.04 -25.97 -7.79
CA ALA A 11 11.59 -25.89 -7.60
C ALA A 11 11.22 -25.18 -6.29
N LYS A 12 11.98 -25.41 -5.21
CA LYS A 12 11.78 -24.77 -3.90
C LYS A 12 12.04 -23.26 -3.98
N ASN A 13 13.13 -22.84 -4.62
CA ASN A 13 13.47 -21.43 -4.81
C ASN A 13 12.47 -20.71 -5.74
N GLU A 14 12.00 -21.36 -6.81
CA GLU A 14 10.97 -20.81 -7.69
C GLU A 14 9.62 -20.66 -6.96
N GLY A 15 9.24 -21.62 -6.11
CA GLY A 15 8.03 -21.53 -5.29
C GLY A 15 8.08 -20.37 -4.29
N ILE A 16 9.22 -20.16 -3.62
CA ILE A 16 9.43 -19.05 -2.69
C ILE A 16 9.39 -17.71 -3.43
N THR A 17 10.09 -17.58 -4.56
CA THR A 17 10.11 -16.31 -5.33
C THR A 17 8.74 -15.94 -5.90
N LEU A 18 7.94 -16.93 -6.34
CA LEU A 18 6.56 -16.70 -6.75
C LEU A 18 5.66 -16.31 -5.58
N GLY A 19 5.85 -16.91 -4.40
CA GLY A 19 5.13 -16.57 -3.18
C GLY A 19 5.43 -15.14 -2.71
N VAL A 20 6.70 -14.76 -2.68
CA VAL A 20 7.15 -13.42 -2.29
C VAL A 20 6.62 -12.36 -3.26
N LYS A 21 6.74 -12.57 -4.58
CA LYS A 21 6.18 -11.64 -5.59
C LYS A 21 4.67 -11.44 -5.46
N LYS A 22 3.93 -12.49 -5.09
CA LYS A 22 2.48 -12.37 -4.85
C LYS A 22 2.19 -11.59 -3.56
N ALA A 23 2.95 -11.83 -2.49
CA ALA A 23 2.81 -11.12 -1.23
C ALA A 23 3.15 -9.63 -1.38
N GLU A 24 4.23 -9.28 -2.08
CA GLU A 24 4.59 -7.88 -2.37
C GLU A 24 3.50 -7.16 -3.16
N LYS A 25 2.93 -7.79 -4.19
CA LYS A 25 1.81 -7.23 -4.97
C LYS A 25 0.55 -7.02 -4.15
N LEU A 26 0.28 -7.87 -3.15
CA LEU A 26 -0.86 -7.70 -2.26
C LEU A 26 -0.61 -6.55 -1.28
N LEU A 27 0.58 -6.47 -0.71
CA LEU A 27 0.97 -5.41 0.22
C LEU A 27 0.94 -4.02 -0.44
N GLU A 28 1.39 -3.93 -1.69
CA GLU A 28 1.37 -2.69 -2.47
C GLU A 28 -0.07 -2.23 -2.73
N LYS A 29 -0.97 -3.17 -3.10
CA LYS A 29 -2.40 -2.88 -3.27
C LYS A 29 -3.08 -2.45 -1.98
N GLU A 30 -2.73 -3.04 -0.84
CA GLU A 30 -3.29 -2.62 0.45
C GLU A 30 -2.82 -1.23 0.87
N ARG A 31 -1.54 -0.91 0.63
CA ARG A 31 -1.01 0.44 0.87
C ARG A 31 -1.66 1.48 -0.04
N GLU A 32 -1.91 1.14 -1.30
CA GLU A 32 -2.56 2.04 -2.25
C GLU A 32 -4.03 2.29 -1.89
N LYS A 33 -4.76 1.25 -1.48
CA LYS A 33 -6.13 1.37 -0.96
C LYS A 33 -6.19 2.23 0.30
N ALA A 34 -5.31 2.00 1.26
CA ALA A 34 -5.25 2.78 2.50
C ALA A 34 -4.98 4.26 2.22
N LYS A 35 -4.09 4.57 1.26
CA LYS A 35 -3.85 5.96 0.82
C LYS A 35 -5.08 6.55 0.13
N ALA A 36 -5.73 5.80 -0.77
CA ALA A 36 -6.91 6.25 -1.48
C ALA A 36 -8.10 6.51 -0.52
N GLU A 37 -8.29 5.68 0.50
CA GLU A 37 -9.30 5.88 1.54
C GLU A 37 -9.00 7.12 2.38
N LYS A 38 -7.75 7.28 2.85
CA LYS A 38 -7.33 8.49 3.57
C LYS A 38 -7.59 9.76 2.75
N LEU A 39 -7.29 9.76 1.45
CA LEU A 39 -7.56 10.90 0.57
C LEU A 39 -9.06 11.16 0.36
N LYS A 40 -9.88 10.10 0.23
CA LYS A 40 -11.34 10.25 0.16
C LYS A 40 -11.90 10.85 1.45
N SER A 41 -11.51 10.33 2.60
CA SER A 41 -11.92 10.88 3.90
C SER A 41 -11.48 12.33 4.05
N ALA A 42 -10.25 12.67 3.66
CA ALA A 42 -9.77 14.07 3.67
C ALA A 42 -10.66 14.99 2.83
N LEU A 43 -11.10 14.52 1.66
CA LEU A 43 -11.98 15.26 0.76
C LEU A 43 -13.39 15.42 1.34
N GLU A 44 -13.93 14.39 2.00
CA GLU A 44 -15.21 14.48 2.72
C GLU A 44 -15.14 15.45 3.90
N PHE A 45 -14.09 15.39 4.73
CA PHE A 45 -13.90 16.33 5.82
C PHE A 45 -13.74 17.77 5.33
N LYS A 46 -13.07 17.97 4.19
CA LYS A 46 -12.96 19.29 3.54
C LYS A 46 -14.34 19.81 3.09
N LYS A 47 -15.20 18.93 2.54
CA LYS A 47 -16.59 19.28 2.19
C LYS A 47 -17.45 19.59 3.42
N MET A 48 -17.21 18.92 4.55
CA MET A 48 -17.88 19.19 5.82
C MET A 48 -17.39 20.47 6.53
N GLY A 49 -16.34 21.12 6.02
CA GLY A 49 -15.81 22.36 6.59
C GLY A 49 -14.84 22.16 7.76
N VAL A 50 -14.27 20.96 7.91
CA VAL A 50 -13.22 20.71 8.91
C VAL A 50 -11.93 21.43 8.50
N PRO A 51 -11.19 22.07 9.43
CA PRO A 51 -9.93 22.73 9.12
C PRO A 51 -8.91 21.76 8.52
N ILE A 52 -8.19 22.20 7.48
CA ILE A 52 -7.17 21.40 6.77
C ILE A 52 -6.09 20.88 7.73
N ALA A 53 -5.76 21.66 8.77
CA ALA A 53 -4.77 21.28 9.79
C ALA A 53 -5.24 20.06 10.62
N ASP A 54 -6.50 20.01 11.01
CA ASP A 54 -7.09 18.88 11.75
C ASP A 54 -7.24 17.64 10.87
N ILE A 55 -7.61 17.82 9.60
CA ILE A 55 -7.68 16.73 8.61
C ILE A 55 -6.29 16.11 8.39
N ALA A 56 -5.28 16.96 8.16
CA ALA A 56 -3.90 16.53 7.98
C ALA A 56 -3.37 15.77 9.20
N LYS A 57 -3.69 16.26 10.40
CA LYS A 57 -3.32 15.62 11.67
C LYS A 57 -4.07 14.30 11.92
N GLY A 58 -5.35 14.23 11.58
CA GLY A 58 -6.19 13.04 11.79
C GLY A 58 -5.92 11.91 10.80
N LEU A 59 -5.49 12.23 9.58
CA LEU A 59 -5.22 11.25 8.52
C LEU A 59 -3.72 10.98 8.30
N GLU A 60 -2.86 11.69 9.05
CA GLU A 60 -1.40 11.69 8.89
C GLU A 60 -0.97 11.98 7.45
N LEU A 61 -1.65 12.95 6.83
CA LEU A 61 -1.37 13.39 5.47
C LEU A 61 -0.67 14.76 5.50
N PRO A 62 0.18 15.07 4.51
CA PRO A 62 0.76 16.40 4.40
C PRO A 62 -0.35 17.43 4.17
N VAL A 63 -0.26 18.57 4.87
CA VAL A 63 -1.20 19.69 4.71
C VAL A 63 -1.31 20.13 3.25
N GLU A 64 -0.20 20.11 2.51
CA GLU A 64 -0.18 20.42 1.07
C GLU A 64 -1.00 19.44 0.23
N GLU A 65 -0.97 18.15 0.57
CA GLU A 65 -1.72 17.10 -0.11
C GLU A 65 -3.22 17.30 0.12
N VAL A 66 -3.62 17.58 1.36
CA VAL A 66 -5.02 17.90 1.72
C VAL A 66 -5.48 19.22 1.10
N LYS A 67 -4.59 20.22 0.97
CA LYS A 67 -4.89 21.49 0.31
C LYS A 67 -5.10 21.32 -1.20
N LYS A 68 -4.33 20.43 -1.84
CA LYS A 68 -4.43 20.10 -3.28
C LYS A 68 -5.66 19.25 -3.62
N LEU A 69 -6.22 18.49 -2.68
CA LEU A 69 -7.52 17.82 -2.86
C LEU A 69 -8.59 18.86 -3.17
N LYS A 70 -9.19 18.79 -4.36
CA LYS A 70 -10.15 19.80 -4.84
C LYS A 70 -11.58 19.43 -4.49
#